data_AF-A0A433P8E1-F1
#
_entry.id   AF-A0A433P8E1-F1
#
_cell.length_a   1.000
_cell.length_b   1.000
_cell.length_c   1.000
_cell.angle_alpha   90.00
_cell.angle_beta   90.00
_cell.angle_gamma   90.00
#
_symmetry.space_group_name_H-M   'P 1'
#
loop_
_entity.id
_entity.type
_entity.pdbx_description
1 polymer ?
#
loop_
_entity_poly.entity_id
_entity_poly.type
_entity_poly.pdbx_seq_one_letter_code
_entity_poly.pdbx_strand_id
1 'polypeptide(L)'
;MSCDLSDPEILNTYNEIIGGQDTDWLLLGYHDTRDVISLYGKGSGGLSELRDNIVEEVLYGLVRLEERYILITYVSEQVSGVRRARALVHGRAVGNLFKANSASITVSNPADLSDASVRARLKISENGSTPASPVSPTSSDRPISPPITPRRTRPSSPPSPDRHTPSLSSISLDAPAPPAPTTPLPSPPSPPIPSTPLTANGKPQLSREDSERKARKEENDRVAREDAERKAREEAERRQKEAAERQRIEQQAVEARAREEAERKAKEDSERSQRETIKKQFVDAERSGQVR
;
A
#
# COMPACT_ATOMS: atom_id res chain seq x y z
N MET A 1 -15.13 12.00 17.62
CA MET A 1 -15.35 12.88 16.46
C MET A 1 -16.50 12.28 15.68
N SER A 2 -17.65 12.95 15.68
CA SER A 2 -18.85 12.51 14.95
C SER A 2 -18.83 13.15 13.56
N CYS A 3 -19.09 12.35 12.53
CA CYS A 3 -19.37 12.86 11.19
C CYS A 3 -20.87 13.05 11.00
N ASP A 4 -21.25 14.08 10.25
CA ASP A 4 -22.62 14.34 9.86
C ASP A 4 -22.88 13.75 8.46
N LEU A 5 -23.90 12.90 8.38
CA LEU A 5 -24.36 12.20 7.17
C LEU A 5 -25.86 12.48 6.94
N SER A 6 -26.37 13.60 7.46
CA SER A 6 -27.80 13.92 7.45
C SER A 6 -28.32 14.37 6.08
N ASP A 7 -27.46 14.45 5.07
CA ASP A 7 -27.86 14.82 3.71
C ASP A 7 -28.81 13.76 3.11
N PRO A 8 -30.09 14.10 2.84
CA PRO A 8 -31.07 13.15 2.33
C PRO A 8 -30.72 12.62 0.94
N GLU A 9 -29.94 13.38 0.14
CA GLU A 9 -29.53 12.98 -1.21
C GLU A 9 -28.65 11.73 -1.20
N ILE A 10 -27.90 11.52 -0.12
CA ILE A 10 -27.05 10.33 0.07
C ILE A 10 -27.93 9.07 0.12
N LEU A 11 -28.96 9.09 0.96
CA LEU A 11 -29.86 7.95 1.11
C LEU A 11 -30.73 7.76 -0.12
N ASN A 12 -31.19 8.83 -0.75
CA ASN A 12 -31.97 8.76 -1.98
C ASN A 12 -31.17 8.06 -3.09
N THR A 13 -29.96 8.54 -3.36
CA THR A 13 -29.05 7.97 -4.37
C THR A 13 -28.65 6.53 -4.02
N TYR A 14 -28.39 6.24 -2.74
CA TYR A 14 -28.10 4.88 -2.30
C TYR A 14 -29.23 3.90 -2.58
N ASN A 15 -30.48 4.31 -2.33
CA ASN A 15 -31.65 3.51 -2.64
C ASN A 15 -31.86 3.34 -4.16
N GLU A 16 -31.55 4.36 -4.97
CA GLU A 16 -31.54 4.24 -6.44
C GLU A 16 -30.56 3.17 -6.93
N ILE A 17 -29.33 3.17 -6.37
CA ILE A 17 -28.28 2.19 -6.71
C ILE A 17 -28.68 0.77 -6.30
N ILE A 18 -29.26 0.59 -5.10
CA ILE A 18 -29.72 -0.73 -4.64
C ILE A 18 -30.97 -1.19 -5.40
N GLY A 19 -31.86 -0.25 -5.71
CA GLY A 19 -33.08 -0.49 -6.47
C GLY A 19 -32.82 -0.89 -7.92
N GLY A 20 -31.56 -0.79 -8.37
CA GLY A 20 -31.13 -1.17 -9.70
C GLY A 20 -31.65 -0.22 -10.78
N GLN A 21 -31.78 1.06 -10.45
CA GLN A 21 -32.08 2.13 -11.41
C GLN A 21 -30.86 2.43 -12.30
N ASP A 22 -30.95 3.46 -13.14
CA ASP A 22 -29.86 3.92 -14.02
C ASP A 22 -28.61 4.46 -13.26
N THR A 23 -28.58 4.48 -11.93
CA THR A 23 -27.41 4.95 -11.17
C THR A 23 -26.63 3.77 -10.61
N ASP A 24 -25.35 3.70 -10.94
CA ASP A 24 -24.45 2.61 -10.52
C ASP A 24 -23.42 3.05 -9.48
N TRP A 25 -23.16 4.36 -9.39
CA TRP A 25 -22.20 4.89 -8.43
C TRP A 25 -22.65 6.21 -7.82
N LEU A 26 -22.17 6.45 -6.61
CA LEU A 26 -22.22 7.74 -5.94
C LEU A 26 -20.84 8.10 -5.39
N LEU A 27 -20.60 9.39 -5.24
CA LEU A 27 -19.39 9.95 -4.67
C LEU A 27 -19.80 10.96 -3.60
N LEU A 28 -19.19 10.87 -2.44
CA LEU A 28 -19.41 11.75 -1.29
C LEU A 28 -18.13 12.50 -0.96
N GLY A 29 -18.29 13.75 -0.52
CA GLY A 29 -17.17 14.61 -0.18
C GLY A 29 -17.51 15.57 0.94
N TYR A 30 -16.48 16.26 1.43
CA TYR A 30 -16.62 17.22 2.54
C TYR A 30 -17.00 18.63 2.10
N HIS A 31 -16.89 18.97 0.80
CA HIS A 31 -17.21 20.30 0.24
C HIS A 31 -16.70 21.45 1.14
N ASP A 32 -15.39 21.48 1.40
CA ASP A 32 -14.70 22.43 2.31
C ASP A 32 -15.08 22.39 3.80
N THR A 33 -16.06 21.58 4.19
CA THR A 33 -16.37 21.36 5.60
C THR A 33 -15.40 20.38 6.26
N ARG A 34 -15.46 20.30 7.59
CA ARG A 34 -14.55 19.46 8.37
C ARG A 34 -15.12 18.09 8.71
N ASP A 35 -16.41 18.03 8.97
CA ASP A 35 -17.08 16.87 9.56
C ASP A 35 -18.45 16.58 8.91
N VAL A 36 -18.88 17.36 7.91
CA VAL A 36 -20.13 17.14 7.16
C VAL A 36 -19.79 16.47 5.85
N ILE A 37 -20.49 15.39 5.52
CA ILE A 37 -20.33 14.67 4.26
C ILE A 37 -21.64 14.83 3.48
N SER A 38 -21.51 15.26 2.22
CA SER A 38 -22.64 15.46 1.33
C SER A 38 -22.39 14.80 -0.02
N LEU A 39 -23.44 14.65 -0.82
CA LEU A 39 -23.33 14.11 -2.18
C LEU A 39 -22.42 15.02 -3.03
N TYR A 40 -21.39 14.43 -3.64
CA TYR A 40 -20.46 15.11 -4.54
C TYR A 40 -20.86 14.88 -6.00
N GLY A 41 -21.27 13.65 -6.32
CA GLY A 41 -21.72 13.27 -7.66
C GLY A 41 -22.36 11.90 -7.67
N LYS A 42 -23.08 11.59 -8.75
CA LYS A 42 -23.66 10.28 -9.04
C LYS A 42 -23.71 10.05 -10.54
N GLY A 43 -23.74 8.79 -10.96
CA GLY A 43 -23.80 8.46 -12.38
C GLY A 43 -23.98 6.97 -12.66
N SER A 44 -23.93 6.63 -13.95
CA SER A 44 -24.23 5.31 -14.51
C SER A 44 -23.02 4.64 -15.18
N GLY A 45 -21.89 5.34 -15.31
CA GLY A 45 -20.66 4.85 -15.94
C GLY A 45 -19.76 4.03 -15.01
N GLY A 46 -20.32 3.52 -13.91
CA GLY A 46 -19.65 2.68 -12.93
C GLY A 46 -18.31 3.23 -12.42
N LEU A 47 -17.32 2.34 -12.30
CA LEU A 47 -16.01 2.68 -11.71
C LEU A 47 -15.20 3.66 -12.57
N SER A 48 -15.30 3.57 -13.89
CA SER A 48 -14.50 4.42 -14.79
C SER A 48 -14.92 5.89 -14.66
N GLU A 49 -16.23 6.15 -14.71
CA GLU A 49 -16.75 7.51 -14.56
C GLU A 49 -16.49 8.04 -13.15
N LEU A 50 -16.64 7.20 -12.12
CA LEU A 50 -16.30 7.59 -10.75
C LEU A 50 -14.83 8.05 -10.67
N ARG A 51 -13.90 7.30 -11.28
CA ARG A 51 -12.46 7.64 -11.26
C ARG A 51 -12.18 9.00 -11.88
N ASP A 52 -12.83 9.32 -12.99
CA ASP A 52 -12.62 10.58 -13.70
C ASP A 52 -13.24 11.78 -12.95
N ASN A 53 -14.17 11.53 -12.02
CA ASN A 53 -14.77 12.52 -11.13
C ASN A 53 -14.04 12.64 -9.77
N ILE A 54 -12.94 11.91 -9.55
CA ILE A 54 -12.14 12.03 -8.32
C ILE A 54 -11.33 13.33 -8.36
N VAL A 55 -11.48 14.12 -7.31
CA VAL A 55 -10.68 15.33 -7.04
C VAL A 55 -9.62 15.03 -5.98
N GLU A 56 -8.54 15.81 -5.93
CA GLU A 56 -7.41 15.68 -4.99
C GLU A 56 -7.76 16.01 -3.52
N GLU A 57 -8.89 15.50 -3.03
CA GLU A 57 -9.37 15.64 -1.65
C GLU A 57 -9.64 14.27 -1.00
N VAL A 58 -10.37 14.26 0.12
CA VAL A 58 -10.91 13.03 0.72
C VAL A 58 -12.31 12.80 0.19
N LEU A 59 -12.53 11.65 -0.45
CA LEU A 59 -13.81 11.28 -1.06
C LEU A 59 -14.19 9.85 -0.69
N TYR A 60 -15.49 9.58 -0.63
CA TYR A 60 -16.03 8.23 -0.43
C TYR A 60 -16.92 7.85 -1.61
N GLY A 61 -16.53 6.82 -2.34
CA GLY A 61 -17.31 6.31 -3.46
C GLY A 61 -18.03 5.01 -3.10
N LEU A 62 -19.28 4.85 -3.51
CA LEU A 62 -19.93 3.54 -3.53
C LEU A 62 -20.19 3.18 -4.99
N VAL A 63 -19.73 2.00 -5.41
CA VAL A 63 -19.90 1.50 -6.79
C VAL A 63 -20.56 0.14 -6.77
N ARG A 64 -21.51 -0.07 -7.67
CA ARG A 64 -22.12 -1.36 -7.97
C ARG A 64 -21.30 -2.10 -9.04
N LEU A 65 -20.94 -3.35 -8.76
CA LEU A 65 -20.23 -4.23 -9.69
C LEU A 65 -20.75 -5.67 -9.55
N GLU A 66 -21.33 -6.23 -10.62
CA GLU A 66 -21.84 -7.61 -10.68
C GLU A 66 -22.66 -8.01 -9.43
N GLU A 67 -23.66 -7.18 -9.10
CA GLU A 67 -24.56 -7.32 -7.94
C GLU A 67 -23.94 -7.10 -6.55
N ARG A 68 -22.64 -6.81 -6.47
CA ARG A 68 -21.96 -6.45 -5.23
C ARG A 68 -21.70 -4.96 -5.18
N TYR A 69 -21.51 -4.46 -3.96
CA TYR A 69 -21.21 -3.05 -3.72
C TYR A 69 -19.85 -2.93 -3.03
N ILE A 70 -19.02 -2.02 -3.51
CA ILE A 70 -17.74 -1.71 -2.88
C ILE A 70 -17.72 -0.26 -2.41
N LEU A 71 -17.29 -0.07 -1.16
CA LEU A 71 -17.00 1.25 -0.62
C LEU A 71 -15.53 1.59 -0.88
N ILE A 72 -15.30 2.63 -1.66
CA ILE A 72 -14.00 3.20 -1.94
C ILE A 72 -13.79 4.38 -1.01
N THR A 73 -12.72 4.35 -0.22
CA THR A 73 -12.25 5.50 0.54
C THR A 73 -11.03 6.06 -0.16
N TYR A 74 -11.22 7.15 -0.90
CA TYR A 74 -10.14 7.86 -1.58
C TYR A 74 -9.56 8.92 -0.64
N VAL A 75 -8.25 8.87 -0.45
CA VAL A 75 -7.53 9.87 0.34
C VAL A 75 -6.33 10.38 -0.43
N SER A 76 -6.47 11.56 -1.02
CA SER A 76 -5.39 12.22 -1.76
C SER A 76 -4.09 12.31 -0.95
N GLU A 77 -2.95 12.21 -1.64
CA GLU A 77 -1.65 12.40 -1.02
C GLU A 77 -1.42 13.83 -0.55
N GLN A 78 -2.12 14.80 -1.16
CA GLN A 78 -2.03 16.23 -0.86
C GLN A 78 -2.71 16.62 0.46
N VAL A 79 -3.57 15.75 1.02
CA VAL A 79 -4.25 16.07 2.30
C VAL A 79 -3.37 15.81 3.52
N SER A 80 -3.50 16.68 4.52
CA SER A 80 -2.72 16.57 5.77
C SER A 80 -2.98 15.26 6.52
N GLY A 81 -1.99 14.82 7.31
CA GLY A 81 -2.08 13.58 8.08
C GLY A 81 -3.27 13.53 9.05
N VAL A 82 -3.66 14.68 9.63
CA VAL A 82 -4.85 14.79 10.49
C VAL A 82 -6.13 14.59 9.69
N ARG A 83 -6.23 15.18 8.49
CA ARG A 83 -7.38 15.02 7.59
C ARG A 83 -7.50 13.55 7.15
N ARG A 84 -6.38 12.90 6.83
CA ARG A 84 -6.31 11.46 6.49
C ARG A 84 -6.75 10.57 7.66
N ALA A 85 -6.24 10.79 8.87
CA ALA A 85 -6.65 10.00 10.04
C ALA A 85 -8.15 10.14 10.32
N ARG A 86 -8.68 11.35 10.21
CA ARG A 86 -10.11 11.62 10.33
C ARG A 86 -10.92 10.91 9.24
N ALA A 87 -10.47 10.96 7.99
CA ALA A 87 -11.11 10.30 6.87
C ALA A 87 -11.32 8.80 7.12
N LEU A 88 -10.33 8.12 7.68
CA LEU A 88 -10.42 6.70 8.00
C LEU A 88 -11.39 6.41 9.16
N VAL A 89 -11.47 7.31 10.14
CA VAL A 89 -12.45 7.20 11.24
C VAL A 89 -13.86 7.40 10.70
N HIS A 90 -14.09 8.45 9.93
CA HIS A 90 -15.39 8.75 9.32
C HIS A 90 -15.80 7.71 8.28
N GLY A 91 -14.84 7.11 7.56
CA GLY A 91 -15.10 6.03 6.62
C GLY A 91 -15.82 4.82 7.24
N ARG A 92 -15.62 4.57 8.54
CA ARG A 92 -16.38 3.55 9.28
C ARG A 92 -17.86 3.91 9.42
N ALA A 93 -18.16 5.17 9.70
CA ALA A 93 -19.53 5.64 9.82
C ALA A 93 -20.24 5.66 8.45
N VAL A 94 -19.54 6.09 7.39
CA VAL A 94 -20.02 5.98 6.00
C VAL A 94 -20.29 4.51 5.63
N GLY A 95 -19.37 3.61 5.96
CA GLY A 95 -19.57 2.18 5.75
C GLY A 95 -20.75 1.59 6.52
N ASN A 96 -21.02 2.07 7.74
CA ASN A 96 -22.16 1.64 8.53
C ASN A 96 -23.50 2.16 7.98
N LEU A 97 -23.51 3.31 7.29
CA LEU A 97 -24.68 3.84 6.61
C LEU A 97 -25.09 2.91 5.44
N PHE A 98 -24.10 2.42 4.71
CA PHE A 98 -24.28 1.54 3.55
C PHE A 98 -24.26 0.06 3.93
N LYS A 99 -25.40 -0.45 4.41
CA LYS A 99 -25.56 -1.85 4.84
C LYS A 99 -25.29 -2.90 3.74
N ALA A 100 -25.38 -2.50 2.48
CA ALA A 100 -25.17 -3.37 1.32
C ALA A 100 -23.70 -3.50 0.89
N ASN A 101 -22.74 -2.82 1.55
CA ASN A 101 -21.35 -2.90 1.17
C ASN A 101 -20.79 -4.33 1.39
N SER A 102 -20.27 -4.92 0.33
CA SER A 102 -19.66 -6.25 0.35
C SER A 102 -18.18 -6.18 0.74
N ALA A 103 -17.51 -5.09 0.35
CA ALA A 103 -16.11 -4.83 0.67
C ALA A 103 -15.84 -3.34 0.77
N SER A 104 -14.73 -2.98 1.41
CA SER A 104 -14.19 -1.63 1.40
C SER A 104 -12.73 -1.65 0.96
N ILE A 105 -12.32 -0.68 0.15
CA ILE A 105 -10.94 -0.45 -0.24
C ILE A 105 -10.54 0.98 0.08
N THR A 106 -9.32 1.18 0.56
CA THR A 106 -8.73 2.51 0.74
C THR A 106 -7.64 2.69 -0.30
N VAL A 107 -7.69 3.80 -1.03
CA VAL A 107 -6.75 4.14 -2.10
C VAL A 107 -6.30 5.59 -1.95
N SER A 108 -5.07 5.87 -2.37
CA SER A 108 -4.52 7.23 -2.38
C SER A 108 -4.36 7.79 -3.79
N ASN A 109 -4.26 6.90 -4.79
CA ASN A 109 -4.07 7.26 -6.18
C ASN A 109 -5.27 6.79 -7.01
N PRO A 110 -5.87 7.63 -7.88
CA PRO A 110 -6.95 7.20 -8.77
C PRO A 110 -6.52 6.06 -9.71
N ALA A 111 -5.23 5.90 -10.00
CA ALA A 111 -4.72 4.80 -10.82
C ALA A 111 -4.91 3.41 -10.19
N ASP A 112 -4.98 3.32 -8.84
CA ASP A 112 -5.22 2.04 -8.14
C ASP A 112 -6.67 1.55 -8.28
N LEU A 113 -7.59 2.43 -8.69
CA LEU A 113 -9.00 2.13 -8.95
C LEU A 113 -9.17 1.53 -10.35
N SER A 114 -8.51 0.40 -10.57
CA SER A 114 -8.77 -0.45 -11.72
C SER A 114 -9.88 -1.46 -11.42
N ASP A 115 -10.63 -1.83 -12.44
CA ASP A 115 -11.66 -2.87 -12.35
C ASP A 115 -11.07 -4.18 -11.81
N ALA A 116 -9.84 -4.53 -12.22
CA ALA A 116 -9.12 -5.69 -11.70
C ALA A 116 -8.88 -5.63 -10.17
N SER A 117 -8.44 -4.48 -9.65
CA SER A 117 -8.22 -4.27 -8.20
C SER A 117 -9.52 -4.42 -7.41
N VAL A 118 -10.62 -3.88 -7.95
CA VAL A 118 -11.94 -3.93 -7.32
C VAL A 118 -12.52 -5.35 -7.36
N ARG A 119 -12.46 -6.04 -8.50
CA ARG A 119 -12.87 -7.45 -8.63
C ARG A 119 -12.09 -8.37 -7.71
N ALA A 120 -10.77 -8.18 -7.62
CA ALA A 120 -9.91 -8.94 -6.71
C ALA A 120 -10.31 -8.75 -5.23
N ARG A 121 -10.70 -7.53 -4.84
CA ARG A 121 -11.20 -7.24 -3.48
C ARG A 121 -12.58 -7.79 -3.21
N LEU A 122 -13.46 -7.74 -4.20
CA LEU A 122 -14.81 -8.30 -4.11
C LEU A 122 -14.82 -9.83 -4.24
N LYS A 123 -13.68 -10.47 -4.52
CA LYS A 123 -13.57 -11.91 -4.83
C LYS A 123 -14.58 -12.34 -5.89
N ILE A 124 -14.78 -11.46 -6.88
CA ILE A 124 -15.61 -11.71 -8.06
C ILE A 124 -14.68 -12.38 -9.06
N SER A 125 -14.73 -13.71 -9.09
CA SER A 125 -13.97 -14.52 -10.04
C SER A 125 -14.85 -14.77 -11.26
N GLU A 126 -14.61 -14.00 -12.33
CA GLU A 126 -15.00 -14.39 -13.67
C GLU A 126 -14.12 -15.57 -14.11
N ASN A 127 -14.40 -16.74 -13.55
CA ASN A 127 -14.10 -18.11 -14.04
C ASN A 127 -13.93 -19.08 -12.85
N GLY A 128 -14.77 -20.11 -12.85
CA GLY A 128 -14.63 -21.30 -12.03
C GLY A 128 -13.51 -22.19 -12.55
N SER A 129 -12.26 -21.80 -12.32
CA SER A 129 -11.11 -22.70 -12.47
C SER A 129 -10.44 -22.92 -11.12
N THR A 130 -10.92 -23.92 -10.38
CA THR A 130 -10.00 -24.81 -9.63
C THR A 130 -9.03 -25.44 -10.65
N PRO A 131 -7.74 -25.61 -10.35
CA PRO A 131 -7.24 -26.38 -9.19
C PRO A 131 -6.02 -25.68 -8.54
N ALA A 132 -5.39 -26.06 -7.43
CA ALA A 132 -5.51 -27.14 -6.49
C ALA A 132 -4.95 -26.58 -5.16
N SER A 133 -5.56 -26.97 -4.05
CA SER A 133 -4.89 -26.93 -2.76
C SER A 133 -3.60 -27.76 -2.83
N PRO A 134 -2.45 -27.31 -2.27
CA PRO A 134 -1.34 -28.21 -2.03
C PRO A 134 -1.77 -29.20 -0.94
N VAL A 135 -2.19 -30.39 -1.37
CA VAL A 135 -2.44 -31.51 -0.50
C VAL A 135 -1.14 -31.86 0.23
N SER A 136 -1.19 -31.82 1.56
CA SER A 136 -0.16 -32.40 2.40
C SER A 136 -0.22 -33.92 2.26
N PRO A 137 0.85 -34.64 1.91
CA PRO A 137 0.87 -36.09 2.06
C PRO A 137 1.04 -36.42 3.55
N THR A 138 -0.07 -36.84 4.16
CA THR A 138 -0.05 -37.66 5.37
C THR A 138 0.40 -39.05 4.96
N SER A 139 1.51 -39.52 5.51
CA SER A 139 1.81 -40.94 5.61
C SER A 139 2.14 -41.22 7.08
N SER A 140 1.15 -41.78 7.77
CA SER A 140 1.38 -42.50 9.03
C SER A 140 2.01 -43.84 8.68
N ASP A 141 3.21 -44.08 9.20
CA ASP A 141 3.50 -45.37 9.81
C ASP A 141 4.55 -45.17 10.92
N ARG A 142 4.15 -45.52 12.14
CA ARG A 142 5.02 -45.62 13.32
C ARG A 142 5.53 -47.07 13.32
N PRO A 143 6.75 -47.38 13.82
CA PRO A 143 6.84 -47.55 15.26
C PRO A 143 8.23 -47.36 15.92
N ILE A 144 8.18 -47.12 17.24
CA ILE A 144 9.17 -47.49 18.29
C ILE A 144 10.53 -46.75 18.33
N SER A 145 10.69 -45.88 19.34
CA SER A 145 11.98 -45.53 19.97
C SER A 145 12.36 -46.62 21.02
N PRO A 146 13.53 -46.63 21.71
CA PRO A 146 14.59 -45.61 21.89
C PRO A 146 16.02 -46.29 21.94
N PRO A 147 17.09 -45.88 22.70
CA PRO A 147 17.43 -44.65 23.44
C PRO A 147 18.93 -44.16 23.35
N ILE A 148 19.24 -43.04 24.03
CA ILE A 148 20.52 -42.68 24.74
C ILE A 148 21.71 -42.02 23.95
N THR A 149 21.80 -40.67 24.09
CA THR A 149 22.93 -39.79 24.59
C THR A 149 24.39 -39.90 24.06
N PRO A 150 25.30 -38.93 24.37
CA PRO A 150 25.36 -37.49 24.03
C PRO A 150 26.78 -37.11 23.46
N ARG A 151 27.15 -35.81 23.48
CA ARG A 151 28.53 -35.21 23.48
C ARG A 151 28.86 -34.41 22.20
N ARG A 152 28.75 -33.08 22.24
CA ARG A 152 29.76 -32.06 22.65
C ARG A 152 30.86 -31.88 21.60
N THR A 153 30.89 -30.72 20.91
CA THR A 153 31.91 -29.65 21.02
C THR A 153 31.77 -28.61 19.89
N ARG A 154 31.80 -27.32 20.28
CA ARG A 154 32.15 -26.10 19.52
C ARG A 154 33.56 -26.21 18.86
N PRO A 155 34.17 -25.14 18.27
CA PRO A 155 33.75 -24.05 17.36
C PRO A 155 34.68 -23.98 16.09
N SER A 156 34.48 -23.03 15.16
CA SER A 156 35.51 -22.12 14.58
C SER A 156 35.14 -21.52 13.20
N SER A 157 35.73 -20.37 12.93
CA SER A 157 35.39 -19.33 11.94
C SER A 157 36.19 -19.49 10.60
N PRO A 158 36.16 -18.51 9.64
CA PRO A 158 36.42 -18.66 8.18
C PRO A 158 37.92 -18.53 7.79
N PRO A 159 38.30 -18.64 6.50
CA PRO A 159 38.58 -17.43 5.67
C PRO A 159 38.50 -17.54 4.10
N SER A 160 38.10 -16.43 3.47
CA SER A 160 38.71 -15.73 2.29
C SER A 160 38.74 -16.38 0.85
N PRO A 161 39.32 -15.72 -0.20
CA PRO A 161 38.60 -14.96 -1.25
C PRO A 161 39.05 -15.38 -2.69
N ASP A 162 38.91 -14.47 -3.68
CA ASP A 162 39.41 -14.49 -5.07
C ASP A 162 38.54 -15.26 -6.11
N ARG A 163 38.29 -14.85 -7.36
CA ARG A 163 38.73 -13.72 -8.22
C ARG A 163 38.07 -13.92 -9.61
N HIS A 164 38.16 -12.91 -10.47
CA HIS A 164 38.12 -12.95 -11.95
C HIS A 164 36.84 -12.54 -12.72
N THR A 165 36.87 -11.28 -13.15
CA THR A 165 36.58 -10.81 -14.52
C THR A 165 37.36 -11.61 -15.59
N PRO A 166 36.86 -11.78 -16.83
CA PRO A 166 37.20 -10.84 -17.93
C PRO A 166 36.06 -10.65 -18.99
N SER A 167 35.96 -9.45 -19.61
CA SER A 167 36.34 -9.12 -21.03
C SER A 167 35.34 -9.57 -22.11
N LEU A 168 34.48 -8.68 -22.61
CA LEU A 168 34.56 -7.86 -23.85
C LEU A 168 34.10 -8.53 -25.17
N SER A 169 33.20 -7.79 -25.84
CA SER A 169 32.93 -7.71 -27.29
C SER A 169 32.33 -8.96 -27.96
N SER A 170 31.27 -8.86 -28.77
CA SER A 170 31.26 -8.10 -30.02
C SER A 170 29.84 -8.03 -30.66
N ILE A 171 29.53 -6.87 -31.25
CA ILE A 171 28.85 -6.60 -32.55
C ILE A 171 27.39 -7.03 -32.87
N SER A 172 26.70 -6.02 -33.43
CA SER A 172 25.87 -6.03 -34.66
C SER A 172 24.37 -5.72 -34.53
N LEU A 173 24.06 -4.48 -34.94
CA LEU A 173 22.99 -4.04 -35.85
C LEU A 173 21.92 -5.10 -36.21
N ASP A 174 20.65 -4.79 -35.93
CA ASP A 174 19.65 -4.63 -37.00
C ASP A 174 18.39 -3.93 -36.47
N ALA A 175 17.88 -3.00 -37.26
CA ALA A 175 16.59 -2.34 -37.04
C ALA A 175 15.47 -3.16 -37.69
N PRO A 176 14.24 -3.10 -37.16
CA PRO A 176 13.10 -3.21 -38.06
C PRO A 176 12.08 -2.08 -37.86
N ALA A 177 11.78 -1.42 -38.97
CA ALA A 177 10.63 -0.54 -39.15
C ALA A 177 9.31 -1.35 -39.09
N PRO A 178 8.20 -0.78 -38.59
CA PRO A 178 6.89 -1.38 -38.76
C PRO A 178 6.24 -0.99 -40.11
N PRO A 179 5.48 -1.92 -40.74
CA PRO A 179 4.89 -1.74 -42.06
C PRO A 179 3.53 -1.01 -42.02
N ALA A 180 3.23 -0.30 -43.11
CA ALA A 180 1.92 0.25 -43.41
C ALA A 180 0.91 -0.85 -43.79
N PRO A 181 -0.39 -0.69 -43.47
CA PRO A 181 -1.47 -1.35 -44.19
C PRO A 181 -2.25 -0.37 -45.09
N THR A 182 -2.29 -0.73 -46.36
CA THR A 182 -3.14 -0.18 -47.42
C THR A 182 -4.58 -0.69 -47.25
N THR A 183 -5.59 0.19 -47.30
CA THR A 183 -6.90 -0.15 -47.92
C THR A 183 -7.63 1.12 -48.38
N PRO A 184 -8.19 1.14 -49.61
CA PRO A 184 -8.87 2.30 -50.18
C PRO A 184 -10.40 2.25 -49.96
N LEU A 185 -11.04 3.41 -49.82
CA LEU A 185 -12.50 3.54 -49.96
C LEU A 185 -12.84 4.93 -50.54
N PRO A 186 -13.85 5.07 -51.43
CA PRO A 186 -13.91 6.12 -52.43
C PRO A 186 -14.65 7.39 -51.97
N SER A 187 -14.34 8.45 -52.70
CA SER A 187 -14.81 9.84 -52.56
C SER A 187 -16.31 10.02 -52.85
N PRO A 188 -16.96 11.01 -52.23
CA PRO A 188 -18.03 11.79 -52.85
C PRO A 188 -17.55 13.20 -53.28
N PRO A 189 -18.11 13.81 -54.34
CA PRO A 189 -17.58 15.05 -54.94
C PRO A 189 -18.24 16.36 -54.45
N SER A 190 -17.48 17.45 -54.65
CA SER A 190 -17.85 18.88 -54.82
C SER A 190 -18.06 19.74 -53.54
N PRO A 191 -17.86 21.09 -53.57
CA PRO A 191 -17.65 22.03 -54.70
C PRO A 191 -16.36 22.92 -54.60
N PRO A 192 -16.02 23.72 -55.65
CA PRO A 192 -14.77 24.49 -55.70
C PRO A 192 -14.81 25.77 -54.86
N ILE A 193 -13.71 26.04 -54.15
CA ILE A 193 -13.44 27.30 -53.45
C ILE A 193 -12.51 28.13 -54.37
N PRO A 194 -12.77 29.42 -54.62
CA PRO A 194 -11.95 30.24 -55.50
C PRO A 194 -10.58 30.56 -54.89
N SER A 195 -9.56 30.47 -55.73
CA SER A 195 -8.16 30.79 -55.47
C SER A 195 -7.98 32.22 -54.95
N THR A 196 -7.37 32.37 -53.77
CA THR A 196 -6.67 33.60 -53.38
C THR A 196 -5.16 33.35 -53.43
N PRO A 197 -4.38 34.24 -54.07
CA PRO A 197 -2.98 34.01 -54.35
C PRO A 197 -2.09 34.19 -53.12
N LEU A 198 -0.97 33.46 -53.16
CA LEU A 198 0.19 33.58 -52.29
C LEU A 198 0.56 35.05 -52.01
N THR A 199 0.64 35.42 -50.74
CA THR A 199 1.65 36.37 -50.27
C THR A 199 2.77 35.57 -49.63
N ALA A 200 3.88 35.49 -50.36
CA ALA A 200 5.16 35.03 -49.88
C ALA A 200 5.74 36.07 -48.91
N ASN A 201 5.89 35.69 -47.65
CA ASN A 201 6.94 36.26 -46.80
C ASN A 201 7.38 35.24 -45.73
N GLY A 202 7.98 34.14 -46.20
CA GLY A 202 8.60 33.14 -45.35
C GLY A 202 10.02 33.54 -44.97
N LYS A 203 10.20 34.13 -43.79
CA LYS A 203 11.49 34.16 -43.05
C LYS A 203 11.42 33.14 -41.90
N PRO A 204 12.55 32.55 -41.48
CA PRO A 204 12.61 31.27 -40.78
C PRO A 204 12.24 31.42 -39.29
N GLN A 205 10.96 31.32 -38.93
CA GLN A 205 10.52 31.32 -37.52
C GLN A 205 10.31 29.91 -36.93
N LEU A 206 10.05 28.90 -37.75
CA LEU A 206 9.75 27.53 -37.30
C LEU A 206 10.94 26.79 -36.66
N SER A 207 12.19 27.14 -36.97
CA SER A 207 13.37 26.47 -36.39
C SER A 207 13.66 26.93 -34.95
N ARG A 208 13.35 28.19 -34.62
CA ARG A 208 13.64 28.77 -33.30
C ARG A 208 12.63 28.32 -32.24
N GLU A 209 11.34 28.32 -32.58
CA GLU A 209 10.27 27.85 -31.69
C GLU A 209 10.37 26.35 -31.36
N ASP A 210 10.77 25.50 -32.32
CA ASP A 210 10.98 24.07 -32.08
C ASP A 210 12.20 23.83 -31.16
N SER A 211 13.26 24.61 -31.37
CA SER A 211 14.46 24.60 -30.52
C SER A 211 14.15 25.03 -29.08
N GLU A 212 13.34 26.08 -28.91
CA GLU A 212 12.93 26.59 -27.60
C GLU A 212 11.97 25.62 -26.89
N ARG A 213 11.04 24.97 -27.60
CA ARG A 213 10.16 23.93 -27.04
C ARG A 213 10.95 22.70 -26.60
N LYS A 214 11.96 22.29 -27.38
CA LYS A 214 12.84 21.17 -27.03
C LYS A 214 13.68 21.47 -25.80
N ALA A 215 14.28 22.66 -25.73
CA ALA A 215 15.03 23.12 -24.55
C ALA A 215 14.16 23.18 -23.29
N ARG A 216 12.94 23.71 -23.40
CA ARG A 216 12.00 23.83 -22.27
C ARG A 216 11.50 22.47 -21.77
N LYS A 217 11.33 21.50 -22.68
CA LYS A 217 10.97 20.12 -22.33
C LYS A 217 12.13 19.42 -21.60
N GLU A 218 13.35 19.54 -22.12
CA GLU A 218 14.55 18.96 -21.49
C GLU A 218 14.86 19.58 -20.12
N GLU A 219 14.65 20.89 -19.97
CA GLU A 219 14.74 21.57 -18.69
C GLU A 219 13.69 21.08 -17.69
N ASN A 220 12.43 20.92 -18.11
CA ASN A 220 11.36 20.39 -17.26
C ASN A 220 11.62 18.92 -16.86
N ASP A 221 12.10 18.09 -17.79
CA ASP A 221 12.50 16.70 -17.52
C ASP A 221 13.67 16.64 -16.52
N ARG A 222 14.61 17.58 -16.60
CA ARG A 222 15.74 17.67 -15.65
C ARG A 222 15.28 18.10 -14.25
N VAL A 223 14.40 19.09 -14.17
CA VAL A 223 13.81 19.54 -12.90
C VAL A 223 12.97 18.42 -12.26
N ALA A 224 12.17 17.71 -13.05
CA ALA A 224 11.38 16.58 -12.57
C ALA A 224 12.25 15.43 -12.02
N ARG A 225 13.40 15.14 -12.67
CA ARG A 225 14.36 14.15 -12.17
C ARG A 225 15.04 14.59 -10.87
N GLU A 226 15.43 15.86 -10.76
CA GLU A 226 16.05 16.38 -9.53
C GLU A 226 15.08 16.39 -8.35
N ASP A 227 13.81 16.74 -8.58
CA ASP A 227 12.76 16.71 -7.55
C ASP A 227 12.45 15.27 -7.12
N ALA A 228 12.36 14.34 -8.07
CA ALA A 228 12.20 12.92 -7.78
C ALA A 228 13.37 12.36 -6.97
N GLU A 229 14.62 12.73 -7.31
CA GLU A 229 15.81 12.29 -6.57
C GLU A 229 15.86 12.89 -5.16
N ARG A 230 15.52 14.18 -5.00
CA ARG A 230 15.43 14.84 -3.69
C ARG A 230 14.37 14.17 -2.80
N LYS A 231 13.19 13.91 -3.35
CA LYS A 231 12.10 13.22 -2.64
C LYS A 231 12.47 11.80 -2.25
N ALA A 232 13.12 11.05 -3.15
CA ALA A 232 13.61 9.70 -2.87
C ALA A 232 14.67 9.69 -1.76
N ARG A 233 15.58 10.68 -1.76
CA ARG A 233 16.62 10.81 -0.73
C ARG A 233 16.04 11.17 0.64
N GLU A 234 15.07 12.09 0.69
CA GLU A 234 14.38 12.44 1.93
C GLU A 234 13.58 11.26 2.50
N GLU A 235 12.90 10.50 1.65
CA GLU A 235 12.17 9.30 2.05
C GLU A 235 13.12 8.19 2.55
N ALA A 236 14.27 8.01 1.90
CA ALA A 236 15.30 7.08 2.34
C ALA A 236 15.89 7.50 3.70
N GLU A 237 16.16 8.79 3.92
CA GLU A 237 16.66 9.29 5.19
C GLU A 237 15.63 9.13 6.32
N ARG A 238 14.35 9.41 6.04
CA ARG A 238 13.27 9.19 7.00
C ARG A 238 13.11 7.72 7.36
N ARG A 239 13.18 6.81 6.38
CA ARG A 239 13.18 5.35 6.62
C ARG A 239 14.38 4.92 7.46
N GLN A 240 15.57 5.46 7.20
CA GLN A 240 16.76 5.17 8.01
C GLN A 240 16.64 5.67 9.44
N LYS A 241 16.13 6.90 9.65
CA LYS A 241 15.89 7.45 10.99
C LYS A 241 14.87 6.62 11.77
N GLU A 242 13.75 6.26 11.14
CA GLU A 242 12.72 5.42 11.77
C GLU A 242 13.25 4.01 12.09
N ALA A 243 14.04 3.41 11.19
CA ALA A 243 14.67 2.12 11.43
C ALA A 243 15.68 2.18 12.59
N ALA A 244 16.50 3.24 12.66
CA ALA A 244 17.46 3.45 13.73
C ALA A 244 16.77 3.70 15.08
N GLU A 245 15.67 4.44 15.10
CA GLU A 245 14.87 4.66 16.30
C GLU A 245 14.20 3.37 16.78
N ARG A 246 13.60 2.60 15.87
CA ARG A 246 13.03 1.27 16.17
C ARG A 246 14.09 0.34 16.74
N GLN A 247 15.29 0.29 16.16
CA GLN A 247 16.40 -0.50 16.69
C GLN A 247 16.84 -0.03 18.08
N ARG A 248 16.87 1.29 18.34
CA ARG A 248 17.19 1.82 19.68
C ARG A 248 16.15 1.42 20.72
N ILE A 249 14.86 1.53 20.40
CA ILE A 249 13.78 1.13 21.29
C ILE A 249 13.85 -0.37 21.56
N GLU A 250 14.09 -1.19 20.53
CA GLU A 250 14.23 -2.64 20.67
C GLU A 250 15.45 -3.00 21.53
N GLN A 251 16.61 -2.39 21.30
CA GLN A 251 17.80 -2.59 22.13
C GLN A 251 17.56 -2.19 23.59
N GLN A 252 16.89 -1.06 23.83
CA GLN A 252 16.57 -0.60 25.18
C GLN A 252 15.57 -1.56 25.87
N ALA A 253 14.61 -2.12 25.14
CA ALA A 253 13.68 -3.11 25.66
C ALA A 253 14.39 -4.44 25.99
N VAL A 254 15.32 -4.88 25.15
CA VAL A 254 16.14 -6.07 25.42
C VAL A 254 17.03 -5.86 26.64
N GLU A 255 17.68 -4.69 26.76
CA GLU A 255 18.51 -4.37 27.93
C GLU A 255 17.67 -4.26 29.20
N ALA A 256 16.49 -3.63 29.14
CA ALA A 256 15.58 -3.52 30.27
C ALA A 256 15.10 -4.91 30.75
N ARG A 257 14.73 -5.80 29.83
CA ARG A 257 14.37 -7.18 30.15
C ARG A 257 15.54 -7.94 30.77
N ALA A 258 16.76 -7.78 30.24
CA ALA A 258 17.94 -8.41 30.79
C ALA A 258 18.28 -7.90 32.21
N ARG A 259 18.12 -6.59 32.47
CA ARG A 259 18.29 -6.02 33.81
C ARG A 259 17.24 -6.51 34.79
N GLU A 260 15.98 -6.56 34.40
CA GLU A 260 14.89 -7.06 35.25
C GLU A 260 15.10 -8.55 35.60
N GLU A 261 15.51 -9.36 34.62
CA GLU A 261 15.81 -10.78 34.87
C GLU A 261 17.02 -10.96 35.81
N ALA A 262 18.07 -10.16 35.62
CA ALA A 262 19.24 -10.18 36.50
C ALA A 262 18.88 -9.76 37.94
N GLU A 263 18.06 -8.72 38.10
CA GLU A 263 17.59 -8.26 39.41
C GLU A 263 16.70 -9.31 40.09
N ARG A 264 15.77 -9.91 39.34
CA ARG A 264 14.94 -11.00 39.84
C ARG A 264 15.79 -12.18 40.32
N LYS A 265 16.80 -12.56 39.55
CA LYS A 265 17.71 -13.66 39.90
C LYS A 265 18.56 -13.32 41.13
N ALA A 266 19.03 -12.09 41.25
CA ALA A 266 19.76 -11.63 42.43
C ALA A 266 18.88 -11.63 43.70
N LYS A 267 17.62 -11.23 43.57
CA LYS A 267 16.64 -11.26 44.66
C LYS A 267 16.31 -12.68 45.10
N GLU A 268 16.11 -13.58 44.14
CA GLU A 268 15.87 -15.01 44.42
C GLU A 268 17.06 -15.68 45.10
N ASP A 269 18.29 -15.37 44.68
CA ASP A 269 19.51 -15.89 45.30
C ASP A 269 19.70 -15.35 46.73
N SER A 270 19.46 -14.05 46.94
CA SER A 270 19.48 -13.43 48.26
C SER A 270 18.43 -14.04 49.19
N GLU A 271 17.20 -14.24 48.71
CA GLU A 271 16.14 -14.88 49.50
C GLU A 271 16.46 -16.35 49.83
N ARG A 272 17.05 -17.08 48.87
CA ARG A 272 17.50 -18.46 49.10
C ARG A 272 18.59 -18.53 50.16
N SER A 273 19.57 -17.64 50.11
CA SER A 273 20.64 -17.54 51.10
C SER A 273 20.11 -17.18 52.49
N GLN A 274 19.16 -16.24 52.58
CA GLN A 274 18.48 -15.91 53.83
C GLN A 274 17.71 -17.11 54.39
N ARG A 275 16.94 -17.82 53.57
CA ARG A 275 16.21 -19.03 53.98
C ARG A 275 17.16 -20.13 54.46
N GLU A 276 18.30 -20.31 53.80
CA GLU A 276 19.30 -21.29 54.22
C GLU A 276 19.95 -20.90 55.56
N THR A 277 20.26 -19.61 55.74
CA THR A 277 20.78 -19.08 57.01
C THR A 277 19.79 -19.29 58.16
N ILE A 278 18.49 -18.99 57.93
CA ILE A 278 17.42 -19.20 58.92
C ILE A 278 17.28 -20.69 59.26
N LYS A 279 17.28 -21.56 58.24
CA LYS A 279 17.23 -23.02 58.46
C LYS A 279 18.42 -23.50 59.29
N LYS A 280 19.62 -23.01 59.01
CA LYS A 280 20.83 -23.38 59.75
C LYS A 280 20.74 -22.92 61.21
N GLN A 281 20.30 -21.68 61.46
CA GLN A 281 20.04 -21.19 62.81
C GLN A 281 19.00 -22.04 63.56
N PHE A 282 17.93 -22.47 62.89
CA PHE A 282 16.92 -23.34 63.49
C PHE A 282 17.49 -24.71 63.87
N VAL A 283 18.28 -25.34 62.99
CA VAL A 283 18.92 -26.63 63.27
C VAL A 283 19.95 -26.54 64.41
N ASP A 284 20.73 -25.46 64.46
CA ASP A 284 21.67 -25.20 65.56
C ASP A 284 20.91 -24.92 66.89
N ALA A 285 19.77 -24.23 66.85
CA ALA A 285 18.89 -24.03 68.02
C ALA A 285 18.29 -25.36 68.53
N GLU A 286 17.87 -26.25 67.64
CA GLU A 286 17.34 -27.56 67.99
C GLU A 286 18.43 -28.48 68.59
N ARG A 287 19.66 -28.42 68.05
CA ARG A 287 20.84 -29.13 68.60
C ARG A 287 21.30 -28.58 69.95
N SER A 288 21.10 -27.30 70.22
CA SER A 288 21.48 -26.65 71.48
C SER A 288 20.50 -26.89 72.63
N GLY A 289 19.43 -27.66 72.41
CA GLY A 289 18.74 -28.36 73.50
C GLY A 289 17.83 -27.47 74.34
N GLN A 290 16.81 -26.88 73.72
CA GLN A 290 15.61 -26.43 74.41
C GLN A 290 14.43 -27.38 74.13
N VAL A 291 14.64 -28.67 74.41
CA VAL A 291 13.55 -29.62 74.68
C VAL A 291 13.78 -30.11 76.11
N ARG A 292 12.95 -29.59 77.00
CA ARG A 292 12.79 -30.08 78.37
C ARG A 292 11.47 -30.83 78.43
#